data_AF-A0A6J8C2D1-F1
#
_entry.id   AF-A0A6J8C2D1-F1
#
_cell.length_a   1.000
_cell.length_b   1.000
_cell.length_c   1.000
_cell.angle_alpha   90.00
_cell.angle_beta   90.00
_cell.angle_gamma   90.00
#
_symmetry.space_group_name_H-M   'P 1'
#
loop_
_entity.id
_entity.type
_entity.pdbx_description
1 polymer ?
#
loop_
_entity_poly.entity_id
_entity_poly.type
_entity_poly.pdbx_seq_one_letter_code
_entity_poly.pdbx_strand_id
1 'polypeptide(L)'
;MSKGQYTHSENNLFQGEIPSQLIVAMVISQAYTGAYNKNGFYFCPFDCNFISLYVDGKSVPAKPLEPNFAENNYVEAYKTVTTFRSDVSISKSDFKAGCTICVLNIDNNIDFNTKRKGDCKLELRFTVPLPESVTLIMYGKFPKILRIDESRNVYLQ
;
A
#
# COMPACT_ATOMS: atom_id res chain seq x y z
N MET A 1 -4.71 11.27 -8.37
CA MET A 1 -5.24 12.25 -7.40
C MET A 1 -4.98 13.67 -7.91
N SER A 2 -5.93 14.59 -7.66
CA SER A 2 -5.84 15.99 -8.11
C SER A 2 -5.35 16.92 -6.99
N LYS A 3 -4.81 18.08 -7.37
CA LYS A 3 -4.42 19.13 -6.42
C LYS A 3 -5.61 19.55 -5.55
N GLY A 4 -5.35 19.91 -4.28
CA GLY A 4 -6.39 20.41 -3.38
C GLY A 4 -7.16 19.33 -2.60
N GLN A 5 -6.89 18.04 -2.85
CA GLN A 5 -7.58 16.95 -2.18
C GLN A 5 -7.02 16.71 -0.76
N TYR A 6 -7.92 16.55 0.21
CA TYR A 6 -7.61 16.14 1.59
C TYR A 6 -7.89 14.67 1.87
N THR A 7 -8.73 14.04 1.04
CA THR A 7 -9.13 12.65 1.20
C THR A 7 -9.16 12.00 -0.18
N HIS A 8 -8.73 10.76 -0.25
CA HIS A 8 -8.88 9.90 -1.41
C HIS A 8 -9.39 8.54 -0.95
N SER A 9 -10.38 8.00 -1.64
CA SER A 9 -10.88 6.65 -1.41
C SER A 9 -11.03 5.94 -2.74
N GLU A 10 -10.59 4.69 -2.79
CA GLU A 10 -10.72 3.82 -3.95
C GLU A 10 -11.41 2.54 -3.51
N ASN A 11 -12.55 2.22 -4.14
CA ASN A 11 -13.36 1.06 -3.82
C ASN A 11 -13.07 -0.06 -4.81
N ASN A 12 -13.36 -1.30 -4.40
CA ASN A 12 -13.24 -2.48 -5.26
C ASN A 12 -11.88 -2.57 -6.00
N LEU A 13 -10.78 -2.34 -5.26
CA LEU A 13 -9.41 -2.19 -5.78
C LEU A 13 -9.00 -3.27 -6.79
N PHE A 14 -9.50 -4.49 -6.59
CA PHE A 14 -9.12 -5.68 -7.36
C PHE A 14 -10.34 -6.47 -7.84
N GLN A 15 -11.44 -5.78 -8.16
CA GLN A 15 -12.62 -6.36 -8.80
C GLN A 15 -13.18 -7.59 -8.07
N GLY A 16 -13.25 -7.50 -6.75
CA GLY A 16 -13.80 -8.53 -5.88
C GLY A 16 -12.81 -9.58 -5.39
N GLU A 17 -11.52 -9.51 -5.74
CA GLU A 17 -10.47 -10.32 -5.10
C GLU A 17 -9.86 -9.57 -3.90
N ILE A 18 -9.65 -10.28 -2.79
CA ILE A 18 -8.97 -9.74 -1.61
C ILE A 18 -7.49 -10.17 -1.66
N PRO A 19 -6.52 -9.23 -1.66
CA PRO A 19 -5.11 -9.59 -1.58
C PRO A 19 -4.76 -10.11 -0.17
N SER A 20 -3.71 -10.93 -0.06
CA SER A 20 -3.10 -11.26 1.24
C SER A 20 -2.28 -10.09 1.80
N GLN A 21 -1.79 -9.22 0.91
CA GLN A 21 -0.98 -8.06 1.26
C GLN A 21 -1.17 -6.95 0.22
N LEU A 22 -1.26 -5.71 0.68
CA LEU A 22 -1.34 -4.52 -0.17
C LEU A 22 -0.15 -3.61 0.12
N ILE A 23 0.63 -3.27 -0.90
CA ILE A 23 1.69 -2.26 -0.84
C ILE A 23 1.15 -0.97 -1.44
N VAL A 24 1.33 0.13 -0.72
CA VAL A 24 0.85 1.45 -1.10
C VAL A 24 2.00 2.44 -1.07
N ALA A 25 2.18 3.18 -2.15
CA ALA A 25 3.14 4.28 -2.25
C ALA A 25 2.58 5.40 -3.11
N MET A 26 3.05 6.63 -2.91
CA MET A 26 2.60 7.79 -3.66
C MET A 26 3.79 8.48 -4.31
N VAL A 27 3.58 8.97 -5.53
CA VAL A 27 4.59 9.69 -6.30
C VAL A 27 3.94 10.84 -7.05
N ILE A 28 4.70 11.90 -7.33
CA ILE A 28 4.25 12.99 -8.20
C ILE A 28 3.86 12.41 -9.57
N SER A 29 2.69 12.77 -10.09
CA SER A 29 2.17 12.22 -11.35
C SER A 29 3.13 12.43 -12.52
N GLN A 30 3.80 13.58 -12.60
CA GLN A 30 4.80 13.86 -13.64
C GLN A 30 6.01 12.91 -13.56
N ALA A 31 6.44 12.54 -12.36
CA ALA A 31 7.54 11.61 -12.16
C ALA A 31 7.15 10.19 -12.58
N TYR A 32 5.90 9.79 -12.28
CA TYR A 32 5.33 8.54 -12.74
C TYR A 32 5.26 8.46 -14.27
N THR A 33 4.88 9.54 -14.95
CA THR A 33 4.85 9.60 -16.42
C THR A 33 6.22 9.78 -17.09
N GLY A 34 7.31 9.88 -16.31
CA GLY A 34 8.67 9.94 -16.85
C GLY A 34 9.20 11.33 -17.18
N ALA A 35 8.74 12.38 -16.48
CA ALA A 35 9.34 13.70 -16.61
C ALA A 35 10.85 13.65 -16.28
N TYR A 36 11.69 14.10 -17.21
CA TYR A 36 13.15 13.94 -17.16
C TYR A 36 13.82 14.57 -15.93
N ASN A 37 13.19 15.60 -15.34
CA ASN A 37 13.69 16.33 -14.18
C ASN A 37 13.07 15.84 -12.85
N LYS A 38 12.38 14.71 -12.85
CA LYS A 38 11.72 14.15 -11.66
C LYS A 38 12.15 12.68 -11.47
N ASN A 39 12.15 12.24 -10.21
CA ASN A 39 12.49 10.86 -9.85
C ASN A 39 11.21 10.05 -9.60
N GLY A 40 10.94 9.04 -10.44
CA GLY A 40 9.79 8.13 -10.31
C GLY A 40 9.84 7.20 -9.09
N PHE A 41 11.00 7.09 -8.43
CA PHE A 41 11.20 6.30 -7.20
C PHE A 41 11.26 7.17 -5.94
N TYR A 42 10.96 8.47 -6.05
CA TYR A 42 10.81 9.35 -4.89
C TYR A 42 9.39 9.21 -4.33
N PHE A 43 9.20 8.26 -3.41
CA PHE A 43 7.93 8.00 -2.73
C PHE A 43 7.73 8.99 -1.58
N CYS A 44 7.04 10.08 -1.88
CA CYS A 44 6.80 11.17 -0.94
C CYS A 44 5.61 10.85 -0.01
N PRO A 45 5.68 11.19 1.28
CA PRO A 45 4.57 10.97 2.21
C PRO A 45 3.36 11.89 1.96
N PHE A 46 3.58 13.06 1.34
CA PHE A 46 2.56 14.11 1.10
C PHE A 46 1.75 14.51 2.34
N ASP A 47 2.35 14.43 3.54
CA ASP A 47 1.67 14.64 4.83
C ASP A 47 0.38 13.83 4.99
N CYS A 48 0.36 12.64 4.38
CA CYS A 48 -0.67 11.64 4.62
C CYS A 48 -0.68 11.29 6.10
N ASN A 49 -1.85 11.41 6.73
CA ASN A 49 -2.02 11.24 8.17
C ASN A 49 -3.02 10.14 8.53
N PHE A 50 -3.55 9.44 7.54
CA PHE A 50 -4.47 8.34 7.73
C PHE A 50 -4.35 7.37 6.54
N ILE A 51 -4.12 6.10 6.83
CA ILE A 51 -4.10 5.01 5.85
C ILE A 51 -4.87 3.84 6.44
N SER A 52 -5.96 3.45 5.79
CA SER A 52 -6.73 2.25 6.18
C SER A 52 -7.22 1.52 4.94
N LEU A 53 -7.09 0.20 4.96
CA LEU A 53 -7.76 -0.69 4.01
C LEU A 53 -8.97 -1.31 4.71
N TYR A 54 -10.15 -1.20 4.14
CA TYR A 54 -11.34 -1.89 4.59
C TYR A 54 -11.55 -3.13 3.74
N VAL A 55 -11.65 -4.29 4.40
CA VAL A 55 -12.00 -5.58 3.79
C VAL A 55 -13.36 -6.00 4.34
N ASP A 56 -14.38 -6.06 3.49
CA ASP A 56 -15.77 -6.36 3.88
C ASP A 56 -16.25 -5.48 5.06
N GLY A 57 -15.90 -4.19 5.03
CA GLY A 57 -16.25 -3.21 6.06
C GLY A 57 -15.38 -3.22 7.32
N LYS A 58 -14.42 -4.15 7.46
CA LYS A 58 -13.48 -4.21 8.59
C LYS A 58 -12.15 -3.55 8.25
N SER A 59 -11.65 -2.67 9.11
CA SER A 59 -10.34 -2.03 8.92
C SER A 59 -9.20 -3.04 9.06
N VAL A 60 -8.24 -2.92 8.17
CA VAL A 60 -6.99 -3.67 8.07
C VAL A 60 -5.85 -2.67 7.82
N PRO A 61 -4.87 -2.56 8.75
CA PRO A 61 -4.87 -3.11 10.10
C PRO A 61 -6.07 -2.65 10.93
N ALA A 62 -6.37 -3.36 12.03
CA ALA A 62 -7.51 -3.09 12.90
C ALA A 62 -7.54 -1.63 13.40
N LYS A 63 -6.37 -1.09 13.70
CA LYS A 63 -6.15 0.35 13.88
C LYS A 63 -5.54 0.91 12.58
N PRO A 64 -6.14 1.93 11.95
CA PRO A 64 -5.53 2.65 10.83
C PRO A 64 -4.12 3.16 11.16
N LEU A 65 -3.28 3.33 10.14
CA LEU A 65 -2.00 4.01 10.31
C LEU A 65 -2.25 5.52 10.33
N GLU A 66 -1.78 6.20 11.37
CA GLU A 66 -1.95 7.65 11.52
C GLU A 66 -0.60 8.36 11.67
N PRO A 67 0.26 8.38 10.63
CA PRO A 67 1.57 9.01 10.74
C PRO A 67 1.47 10.55 10.76
N ASN A 68 2.28 11.18 11.60
CA ASN A 68 2.54 12.61 11.58
C ASN A 68 4.01 12.86 11.17
N PHE A 69 4.20 13.21 9.90
CA PHE A 69 5.53 13.47 9.34
C PHE A 69 6.14 14.79 9.82
N ALA A 70 5.32 15.80 10.15
CA ALA A 70 5.79 17.08 10.67
C ALA A 70 6.46 16.91 12.05
N GLU A 71 5.84 16.12 12.94
CA GLU A 71 6.34 15.86 14.31
C GLU A 71 7.28 14.65 14.41
N ASN A 72 7.66 14.06 13.27
CA ASN A 72 8.46 12.82 13.19
C ASN A 72 7.85 11.59 13.89
N ASN A 73 6.53 11.57 14.03
CA ASN A 73 5.75 10.49 14.59
C ASN A 73 5.13 9.62 13.49
N TYR A 74 5.96 8.82 12.80
CA TYR A 74 5.54 7.93 11.72
C TYR A 74 6.08 6.50 11.90
N VAL A 75 6.40 6.12 13.14
CA VAL A 75 7.04 4.83 13.44
C VAL A 75 6.14 3.64 13.11
N GLU A 76 4.82 3.75 13.33
CA GLU A 76 3.87 2.68 12.98
C GLU A 76 3.86 2.43 11.46
N ALA A 77 3.85 3.50 10.65
CA ALA A 77 3.94 3.39 9.19
C ALA A 77 5.29 2.83 8.74
N TYR A 78 6.42 3.30 9.31
CA TYR A 78 7.75 2.77 9.02
C TYR A 78 7.90 1.29 9.37
N LYS A 79 7.30 0.83 10.48
CA LYS A 79 7.33 -0.57 10.88
C LYS A 79 6.69 -1.50 9.84
N THR A 80 5.78 -1.00 9.01
CA THR A 80 5.15 -1.84 7.97
C THR A 80 6.17 -2.36 6.97
N VAL A 81 7.13 -1.54 6.53
CA VAL A 81 8.16 -1.97 5.57
C VAL A 81 9.23 -2.85 6.22
N THR A 82 9.64 -2.54 7.46
CA THR A 82 10.66 -3.34 8.16
C THR A 82 10.13 -4.70 8.63
N THR A 83 8.82 -4.79 8.90
CA THR A 83 8.17 -6.07 9.23
C THR A 83 7.91 -6.90 7.98
N PHE A 84 7.67 -6.24 6.83
CA PHE A 84 7.56 -6.93 5.55
C PHE A 84 8.85 -7.67 5.20
N ARG A 85 10.01 -7.01 5.38
CA ARG A 85 11.32 -7.57 5.09
C ARG A 85 12.38 -7.00 6.02
N SER A 86 13.03 -7.87 6.77
CA SER A 86 14.07 -7.50 7.74
C SER A 86 15.37 -7.03 7.10
N ASP A 87 15.58 -7.33 5.82
CA ASP A 87 16.73 -6.93 5.00
C ASP A 87 16.54 -5.59 4.27
N VAL A 88 15.43 -4.88 4.51
CA VAL A 88 15.16 -3.57 3.92
C VAL A 88 16.16 -2.54 4.44
N SER A 89 16.99 -2.03 3.55
CA SER A 89 17.98 -0.98 3.83
C SER A 89 17.38 0.42 3.69
N ILE A 90 16.25 0.67 4.35
CA ILE A 90 15.61 1.99 4.42
C ILE A 90 15.65 2.42 5.88
N SER A 91 16.39 3.47 6.20
CA SER A 91 16.39 4.03 7.55
C SER A 91 15.07 4.79 7.83
N LYS A 92 14.81 5.08 9.11
CA LYS A 92 13.66 5.92 9.49
C LYS A 92 13.69 7.29 8.80
N SER A 93 14.88 7.89 8.63
CA SER A 93 15.04 9.16 7.90
C SER A 93 14.77 9.03 6.40
N ASP A 94 15.27 7.95 5.77
CA ASP A 94 15.05 7.70 4.34
C ASP A 94 13.56 7.50 4.06
N PHE A 95 12.85 6.82 4.96
CA PHE A 95 11.41 6.61 4.86
C PHE A 95 10.66 7.94 4.68
N LYS A 96 10.95 8.95 5.51
CA LYS A 96 10.37 10.30 5.36
C LYS A 96 10.91 11.03 4.13
N ALA A 97 12.16 10.78 3.74
CA ALA A 97 12.89 11.50 2.68
C ALA A 97 12.77 10.85 1.29
N GLY A 98 11.58 10.33 0.94
CA GLY A 98 11.32 9.80 -0.39
C GLY A 98 11.29 8.27 -0.50
N CYS A 99 11.27 7.54 0.62
CA CYS A 99 11.07 6.10 0.65
C CYS A 99 9.80 5.71 1.44
N THR A 100 8.75 6.53 1.41
CA THR A 100 7.50 6.26 2.13
C THR A 100 6.69 5.18 1.41
N ILE A 101 6.84 3.93 1.83
CA ILE A 101 6.10 2.77 1.32
C ILE A 101 5.40 2.09 2.49
N CYS A 102 4.08 1.97 2.43
CA CYS A 102 3.30 1.30 3.47
C CYS A 102 2.90 -0.11 3.00
N VAL A 103 3.09 -1.11 3.87
CA VAL A 103 2.73 -2.51 3.60
C VAL A 103 1.63 -2.95 4.55
N LEU A 104 0.42 -3.18 4.03
CA LEU A 104 -0.73 -3.62 4.79
C LEU A 104 -0.88 -5.14 4.63
N ASN A 105 -0.66 -5.88 5.72
CA ASN A 105 -0.88 -7.32 5.75
C ASN A 105 -2.32 -7.61 6.15
N ILE A 106 -3.04 -8.34 5.28
CA ILE A 106 -4.48 -8.63 5.46
C ILE A 106 -4.68 -9.96 6.17
N ASP A 107 -3.84 -10.94 5.88
CA ASP A 107 -3.76 -12.20 6.61
C ASP A 107 -2.31 -12.55 6.89
N ASN A 108 -1.93 -12.53 8.17
CA ASN A 108 -0.69 -13.15 8.64
C ASN A 108 -0.92 -14.62 9.02
N ASN A 109 -2.18 -15.05 9.17
CA ASN A 109 -2.52 -16.43 9.48
C ASN A 109 -2.72 -17.22 8.19
N ILE A 110 -1.91 -18.25 8.12
CA ILE A 110 -1.51 -18.96 6.94
C ILE A 110 -2.57 -20.02 6.60
N ASP A 111 -3.71 -19.60 6.06
CA ASP A 111 -4.55 -20.52 5.29
C ASP A 111 -4.20 -20.33 3.82
N PHE A 112 -3.11 -20.98 3.39
CA PHE A 112 -2.47 -20.84 2.07
C PHE A 112 -3.37 -21.12 0.85
N ASN A 113 -4.63 -21.48 1.03
CA ASN A 113 -5.39 -22.23 0.03
C ASN A 113 -6.77 -21.66 -0.35
N THR A 114 -7.09 -20.41 -0.05
CA THR A 114 -8.39 -19.88 -0.50
C THR A 114 -8.26 -18.50 -1.15
N LYS A 115 -8.59 -18.43 -2.44
CA LYS A 115 -8.91 -17.16 -3.10
C LYS A 115 -10.08 -16.53 -2.35
N ARG A 116 -9.83 -15.40 -1.70
CA ARG A 116 -10.86 -14.67 -0.98
C ARG A 116 -11.53 -13.70 -1.93
N LYS A 117 -12.87 -13.73 -1.93
CA LYS A 117 -13.68 -12.74 -2.62
C LYS A 117 -14.32 -11.80 -1.61
N GLY A 118 -14.40 -10.52 -1.95
CA GLY A 118 -15.03 -9.50 -1.11
C GLY A 118 -14.68 -8.10 -1.57
N ASP A 119 -15.14 -7.11 -0.83
CA ASP A 119 -14.90 -5.70 -1.13
C ASP A 119 -13.61 -5.23 -0.44
N CYS A 120 -12.73 -4.59 -1.21
CA CYS A 120 -11.55 -3.91 -0.71
C CYS A 120 -11.67 -2.42 -1.01
N LYS A 121 -11.66 -1.60 0.03
CA LYS A 121 -11.65 -0.14 -0.07
C LYS A 121 -10.42 0.44 0.62
N LEU A 122 -9.58 1.16 -0.12
CA LEU A 122 -8.49 1.94 0.47
C LEU A 122 -8.97 3.36 0.77
N GLU A 123 -8.61 3.89 1.94
CA GLU A 123 -8.83 5.28 2.31
C GLU A 123 -7.52 5.93 2.77
N LEU A 124 -7.25 7.10 2.19
CA LEU A 124 -6.13 7.98 2.51
C LEU A 124 -6.65 9.35 2.91
N ARG A 125 -6.05 9.95 3.94
CA ARG A 125 -6.28 11.36 4.29
C ARG A 125 -4.96 12.08 4.42
N PHE A 126 -5.00 13.39 4.21
CA PHE A 126 -3.86 14.28 4.21
C PHE A 126 -4.10 15.45 5.17
N THR A 127 -3.07 15.83 5.91
CA THR A 127 -3.13 16.97 6.84
C THR A 127 -3.26 18.29 6.08
N VAL A 128 -2.56 18.39 4.96
CA VAL A 128 -2.60 19.53 4.04
C VAL A 128 -3.11 19.06 2.68
N PRO A 129 -3.73 19.95 1.89
CA PRO A 129 -4.19 19.56 0.56
C PRO A 129 -3.00 19.19 -0.32
N LEU A 130 -3.17 18.17 -1.18
CA LEU A 130 -2.12 17.77 -2.12
C LEU A 130 -1.64 18.98 -2.95
N PRO A 131 -0.32 19.29 -2.94
CA PRO A 131 0.21 20.51 -3.56
C PRO A 131 0.21 20.45 -5.08
N GLU A 132 0.29 19.23 -5.62
CA GLU A 132 0.29 18.92 -7.05
C GLU A 132 -0.45 17.60 -7.31
N SER A 133 -0.54 17.18 -8.57
CA SER A 133 -1.14 15.89 -8.90
C SER A 133 -0.24 14.75 -8.43
N VAL A 134 -0.84 13.78 -7.75
CA VAL A 134 -0.17 12.61 -7.20
C VAL A 134 -0.76 11.34 -7.80
N THR A 135 0.11 10.41 -8.20
CA THR A 135 -0.25 9.04 -8.58
C THR A 135 -0.12 8.14 -7.36
N LEU A 136 -1.20 7.41 -7.07
CA LEU A 136 -1.19 6.34 -6.08
C LEU A 136 -0.76 5.04 -6.75
N ILE A 137 0.30 4.43 -6.26
CA ILE A 137 0.78 3.12 -6.68
C ILE A 137 0.28 2.10 -5.67
N MET A 138 -0.44 1.09 -6.17
CA MET A 138 -0.97 -0.01 -5.38
C MET A 138 -0.48 -1.33 -5.97
N TYR A 139 0.07 -2.19 -5.13
CA TYR A 139 0.49 -3.53 -5.51
C TYR A 139 -0.14 -4.55 -4.57
N GLY A 140 -1.06 -5.36 -5.11
CA GLY A 140 -1.71 -6.44 -4.38
C GLY A 140 -0.98 -7.77 -4.59
N LYS A 141 -0.65 -8.46 -3.49
CA LYS A 141 -0.19 -9.86 -3.52
C LYS A 141 -1.38 -10.77 -3.25
N PHE A 142 -1.60 -11.76 -4.10
CA PHE A 142 -2.71 -12.70 -4.00
C PHE A 142 -2.20 -14.12 -3.76
N PRO A 143 -2.82 -14.90 -2.87
CA PRO A 143 -2.54 -16.33 -2.79
C PRO A 143 -2.98 -17.01 -4.08
N LYS A 144 -2.17 -17.96 -4.57
CA LYS A 144 -2.49 -18.83 -5.70
C LYS A 144 -2.18 -20.26 -5.31
N ILE A 145 -3.01 -21.19 -5.77
CA ILE A 145 -2.82 -22.62 -5.54
C ILE A 145 -2.17 -23.19 -6.79
N LEU A 146 -1.06 -23.90 -6.58
CA LEU A 146 -0.44 -24.72 -7.62
C LEU A 146 -0.89 -26.16 -7.40
N ARG A 147 -1.62 -26.72 -8.36
CA ARG A 147 -2.01 -28.13 -8.35
C ARG A 147 -1.05 -28.92 -9.24
N ILE A 148 -0.47 -29.98 -8.69
CA ILE A 148 0.36 -30.92 -9.44
C ILE A 148 -0.42 -32.22 -9.56
N ASP A 149 -0.61 -32.73 -10.78
CA ASP A 149 -1.25 -34.03 -10.99
C ASP A 149 -0.24 -35.19 -10.92
N GLU A 150 -0.74 -36.43 -10.96
CA GLU A 150 0.08 -37.64 -10.92
C GLU A 150 1.09 -37.72 -12.08
N SER A 151 0.79 -37.06 -13.20
CA SER A 151 1.67 -36.94 -14.37
C SER A 151 2.67 -35.79 -14.28
N ARG A 152 2.75 -35.11 -13.12
CA ARG A 152 3.60 -33.93 -12.86
C ARG A 152 3.26 -32.70 -13.70
N ASN A 153 2.05 -32.62 -14.25
CA ASN A 153 1.60 -31.38 -14.86
C ASN A 153 1.26 -30.37 -13.77
N VAL A 154 1.65 -29.11 -13.99
CA VAL A 154 1.44 -28.01 -13.04
C VAL A 154 0.31 -27.12 -13.54
N TYR A 155 -0.70 -26.91 -12.71
CA TYR A 155 -1.84 -26.04 -12.98
C TYR A 155 -1.90 -24.92 -11.96
N LEU A 156 -2.04 -23.68 -12.44
CA LEU A 156 -2.34 -22.53 -11.60
C LEU A 156 -3.86 -22.44 -11.42
N GLN A 157 -4.34 -22.41 -10.18
CA GLN A 157 -5.76 -22.34 -9.87
C GLN A 157 -6.21 -20.98 -9.36
#